data_AF-Q9HLI3-F1
#
_entry.id   AF-Q9HLI3-F1
#
_cell.length_a   1.000
_cell.length_b   1.000
_cell.length_c   1.000
_cell.angle_alpha   90.00
_cell.angle_beta   90.00
_cell.angle_gamma   90.00
#
_symmetry.space_group_name_H-M   'P 1'
#
loop_
_entity.id
_entity.type
_entity.pdbx_description
1 polymer ?
#
loop_
_entity_poly.entity_id
_entity_poly.type
_entity_poly.pdbx_seq_one_letter_code
_entity_poly.pdbx_strand_id
1 'polypeptide(L)'
;MRARVLENTRKLVLLMNERMALARQIAAIKNANGMQIRDPEREAAVRRALISENPLINLIFEATIVEQTGSPLMDRPVEISGNRDDLFLVLGLFLCRPGIEIHGSKIPDSFVSGCSISGGHTVPSSGACEDTVDIGSGFPVKMEENRMTIFPDLIRVKNRCNSIRVIF
;
A
#
# COMPACT_ATOMS: atom_id res chain seq x y z
N MET A 1 -1.72 22.84 -21.40
CA MET A 1 -1.31 22.51 -20.01
C MET A 1 -1.34 21.02 -19.71
N ARG A 2 -2.46 20.31 -19.92
CA ARG A 2 -2.57 18.86 -19.66
C ARG A 2 -1.51 17.99 -20.39
N ALA A 3 -1.20 18.30 -21.65
CA ALA A 3 -0.14 17.59 -22.40
C ALA A 3 1.26 17.75 -21.78
N ARG A 4 1.59 18.93 -21.24
CA ARG A 4 2.87 19.20 -20.56
C ARG A 4 2.95 18.49 -19.21
N VAL A 5 1.83 18.40 -18.48
CA VAL A 5 1.74 17.61 -17.25
C VAL A 5 1.99 16.14 -17.55
N LEU A 6 1.33 15.58 -18.56
CA LEU A 6 1.53 14.18 -18.98
C LEU A 6 2.99 13.89 -19.33
N GLU A 7 3.63 14.77 -20.09
CA GLU A 7 5.04 14.59 -20.47
C GLU A 7 5.99 14.65 -19.26
N ASN A 8 5.74 15.56 -18.31
CA ASN A 8 6.47 15.58 -17.06
C ASN A 8 6.25 14.30 -16.24
N THR A 9 5.00 13.80 -16.17
CA THR A 9 4.68 12.55 -15.49
C THR A 9 5.42 11.36 -16.10
N ARG A 10 5.52 11.27 -17.44
CA ARG A 10 6.31 10.23 -18.10
C ARG A 10 7.79 10.26 -17.70
N LYS A 11 8.38 11.46 -17.65
CA LYS A 11 9.78 11.63 -17.21
C LYS A 11 9.96 11.22 -15.75
N LEU A 12 9.02 11.57 -14.88
CA LEU A 12 9.05 11.15 -13.47
C LEU A 12 8.97 9.62 -13.35
N VAL A 13 8.09 8.97 -14.11
CA VAL A 13 8.01 7.49 -14.11
C VAL A 13 9.31 6.86 -14.59
N LEU A 14 9.95 7.40 -15.62
CA LEU A 14 11.23 6.89 -16.13
C LEU A 14 12.35 7.00 -15.08
N LEU A 15 12.50 8.17 -14.45
CA LEU A 15 13.46 8.38 -13.36
C LEU A 15 13.17 7.47 -12.16
N MET A 16 11.89 7.22 -11.85
CA MET A 16 11.50 6.30 -10.78
C MET A 16 11.89 4.85 -11.12
N ASN A 17 11.71 4.41 -12.36
CA ASN A 17 12.14 3.08 -12.79
C ASN A 17 13.66 2.90 -12.72
N GLU A 18 14.42 3.90 -13.15
CA GLU A 18 15.89 3.92 -13.00
C GLU A 18 16.29 3.84 -11.52
N ARG A 19 15.64 4.63 -10.67
CA ARG A 19 15.85 4.61 -9.23
C ARG A 19 15.55 3.24 -8.61
N MET A 20 14.48 2.56 -9.04
CA MET A 20 14.15 1.20 -8.58
C MET A 20 15.19 0.17 -9.04
N ALA A 21 15.72 0.30 -10.26
CA ALA A 21 16.81 -0.56 -10.72
C ALA A 21 18.08 -0.39 -9.88
N LEU A 22 18.46 0.85 -9.54
CA LEU A 22 19.57 1.13 -8.63
C LEU A 22 19.30 0.59 -7.22
N ALA A 23 18.06 0.69 -6.73
CA ALA A 23 17.66 0.15 -5.44
C ALA A 23 17.93 -1.35 -5.34
N ARG A 24 17.54 -2.13 -6.36
CA ARG A 24 17.80 -3.57 -6.44
C ARG A 24 19.29 -3.90 -6.43
N GLN A 25 20.11 -3.14 -7.15
CA GLN A 25 21.57 -3.30 -7.12
C GLN A 25 22.14 -3.04 -5.73
N ILE A 26 21.68 -1.96 -5.06
CA ILE A 26 22.08 -1.64 -3.69
C ILE A 26 21.66 -2.75 -2.73
N ALA A 27 20.46 -3.32 -2.88
CA ALA A 27 20.00 -4.42 -2.04
C ALA A 27 20.91 -5.66 -2.19
N ALA A 28 21.29 -6.02 -3.41
CA ALA A 28 22.19 -7.13 -3.66
C ALA A 28 23.55 -6.93 -2.94
N ILE A 29 24.12 -5.72 -3.03
CA ILE A 29 25.37 -5.38 -2.33
C ILE A 29 25.18 -5.42 -0.81
N LYS A 30 24.11 -4.82 -0.28
CA LYS A 30 23.83 -4.81 1.17
C LYS A 30 23.67 -6.21 1.73
N ASN A 31 22.91 -7.07 1.04
CA ASN A 31 22.71 -8.47 1.44
C ASN A 31 24.03 -9.25 1.44
N ALA A 32 24.87 -9.07 0.41
CA ALA A 32 26.19 -9.70 0.34
C ALA A 32 27.13 -9.27 1.49
N ASN A 33 26.93 -8.08 2.06
CA ASN A 33 27.75 -7.53 3.13
C ASN A 33 27.06 -7.54 4.51
N GLY A 34 25.89 -8.19 4.65
CA GLY A 34 25.15 -8.23 5.92
C GLY A 34 24.68 -6.86 6.43
N MET A 35 24.52 -5.88 5.54
CA MET A 35 24.13 -4.52 5.90
C MET A 35 22.61 -4.38 6.00
N GLN A 36 22.15 -3.50 6.89
CA GLN A 36 20.74 -3.16 7.00
C GLN A 36 20.24 -2.39 5.76
N ILE A 37 19.04 -2.74 5.30
CA ILE A 37 18.40 -2.08 4.15
C ILE A 37 18.02 -0.63 4.51
N ARG A 38 17.40 -0.43 5.68
CA ARG A 38 17.04 0.90 6.17
C ARG A 38 18.25 1.59 6.81
N ASP A 39 18.46 2.85 6.45
CA ASP A 39 19.58 3.68 6.91
C ASP A 39 19.07 5.11 7.17
N PRO A 40 18.65 5.41 8.41
CA PRO A 40 18.06 6.70 8.75
C PRO A 40 18.99 7.89 8.52
N GLU A 41 20.30 7.72 8.75
CA GLU A 41 21.29 8.78 8.57
C GLU A 41 21.45 9.14 7.09
N ARG A 42 21.52 8.13 6.22
CA ARG A 42 21.53 8.32 4.77
C ARG A 42 20.24 8.97 4.26
N GLU A 43 19.07 8.55 4.74
CA GLU A 43 17.80 9.18 4.37
C GLU A 43 17.75 10.66 4.78
N ALA A 44 18.23 10.99 5.99
CA ALA A 44 18.34 12.37 6.46
C ALA A 44 19.35 13.19 5.64
N ALA A 45 20.47 12.60 5.22
CA ALA A 45 21.43 13.24 4.32
C ALA A 45 20.82 13.56 2.95
N VAL A 46 20.04 12.64 2.37
CA VAL A 46 19.33 12.87 1.10
C VAL A 46 18.29 13.99 1.24
N ARG A 47 17.52 14.02 2.33
CA ARG A 47 16.56 15.11 2.59
C ARG A 47 17.25 16.47 2.65
N ARG A 48 18.38 16.55 3.38
CA ARG A 48 19.19 17.78 3.46
C ARG A 48 19.75 18.20 2.10
N ALA A 49 20.23 17.25 1.29
CA ALA A 49 20.78 17.55 -0.03
C ALA A 49 19.72 18.04 -1.03
N LEU A 50 18.48 17.54 -0.93
CA LEU A 50 17.37 17.95 -1.78
C LEU A 50 16.75 19.31 -1.36
N ILE A 51 17.06 19.80 -0.16
CA ILE A 51 16.51 21.05 0.41
C ILE A 51 14.98 21.08 0.25
N SER A 52 14.33 19.97 0.60
CA SER A 52 12.91 19.78 0.33
C SER A 52 12.22 19.02 1.46
N GLU A 53 11.17 19.62 1.99
CA GLU A 53 10.22 19.01 2.95
C GLU A 53 9.05 18.33 2.23
N ASN A 54 9.22 18.00 0.94
CA ASN A 54 8.14 17.41 0.16
C ASN A 54 7.83 15.99 0.69
N PRO A 55 6.59 15.72 1.14
CA PRO A 55 6.22 14.41 1.67
C PRO A 55 6.37 13.27 0.66
N LEU A 56 6.37 13.58 -0.65
CA LEU A 56 6.64 12.61 -1.71
C LEU A 56 8.02 11.96 -1.57
N ILE A 57 9.01 12.64 -0.96
CA ILE A 57 10.34 12.07 -0.73
C ILE A 57 10.26 10.86 0.22
N ASN A 58 9.41 10.94 1.25
CA ASN A 58 9.21 9.82 2.16
C ASN A 58 8.54 8.64 1.44
N LEU A 59 7.54 8.90 0.60
CA LEU A 59 6.92 7.87 -0.23
C LEU A 59 7.93 7.21 -1.17
N ILE A 60 8.83 8.02 -1.75
CA ILE A 60 9.92 7.52 -2.60
C ILE A 60 10.87 6.61 -1.79
N PHE A 61 11.20 6.96 -0.55
CA PHE A 61 12.01 6.10 0.33
C PHE A 61 11.31 4.78 0.63
N GLU A 62 10.07 4.81 1.09
CA GLU A 62 9.31 3.60 1.41
C GLU A 62 9.14 2.70 0.18
N ALA A 63 8.87 3.27 -0.99
CA ALA A 63 8.82 2.52 -2.25
C ALA A 63 10.17 1.83 -2.55
N THR A 64 11.31 2.50 -2.33
CA THR A 64 12.63 1.87 -2.44
C THR A 64 12.80 0.72 -1.47
N ILE A 65 12.43 0.91 -0.19
CA ILE A 65 12.63 -0.10 0.84
C ILE A 65 11.84 -1.34 0.48
N VAL A 66 10.56 -1.18 0.09
CA VAL A 66 9.70 -2.29 -0.37
C VAL A 66 10.33 -3.01 -1.56
N GLU A 67 10.88 -2.29 -2.54
CA GLU A 67 11.58 -2.90 -3.68
C GLU A 67 12.82 -3.70 -3.24
N GLN A 68 13.54 -3.22 -2.23
CA GLN A 68 14.78 -3.84 -1.73
C GLN A 68 14.54 -5.04 -0.82
N THR A 69 13.47 -5.02 -0.01
CA THR A 69 13.09 -6.12 0.89
C THR A 69 12.19 -7.14 0.21
N GLY A 70 11.63 -6.79 -0.95
CA GLY A 70 10.45 -7.46 -1.50
C GLY A 70 9.17 -6.99 -0.81
N SER A 71 8.03 -7.37 -1.39
CA SER A 71 6.73 -7.12 -0.78
C SER A 71 6.69 -7.71 0.63
N PRO A 72 6.16 -7.00 1.64
CA PRO A 72 6.00 -7.56 2.98
C PRO A 72 5.24 -8.88 2.87
N LEU A 73 5.84 -9.95 3.40
CA LEU A 73 5.21 -11.25 3.49
C LEU A 73 4.56 -11.35 4.86
N MET A 74 3.28 -11.70 4.86
CA MET A 74 2.59 -12.08 6.08
C MET A 74 2.52 -13.60 6.10
N ASP A 75 3.26 -14.24 7.00
CA ASP A 75 3.38 -15.70 7.01
C ASP A 75 2.25 -16.37 7.82
N ARG A 76 1.56 -15.60 8.67
CA ARG A 76 0.50 -16.08 9.55
C ARG A 76 -0.66 -15.09 9.58
N PRO A 77 -1.90 -15.54 9.80
CA PRO A 77 -3.02 -14.65 10.01
C PRO A 77 -2.77 -13.71 11.20
N VAL A 78 -3.26 -12.47 11.08
CA VAL A 78 -3.21 -11.47 12.14
C VAL A 78 -4.61 -11.31 12.72
N GLU A 79 -4.71 -11.44 14.05
CA GLU A 79 -5.95 -11.20 14.79
C GLU A 79 -5.91 -9.85 15.46
N ILE A 80 -6.99 -9.07 15.31
CA ILE A 80 -7.18 -7.76 15.91
C ILE A 80 -8.53 -7.76 16.60
N SER A 81 -8.58 -7.31 17.86
CA SER A 81 -9.82 -7.19 18.62
C SER A 81 -10.13 -5.71 18.87
N GLY A 82 -11.41 -5.35 18.84
CA GLY A 82 -11.86 -3.97 18.96
C GLY A 82 -13.35 -3.82 18.69
N ASN A 83 -13.85 -2.59 18.73
CA ASN A 83 -15.19 -2.32 18.23
C ASN A 83 -15.22 -2.40 16.69
N ARG A 84 -16.40 -2.64 16.12
CA ARG A 84 -16.55 -2.93 14.70
C ARG A 84 -16.07 -1.79 13.79
N ASP A 85 -16.29 -0.54 14.18
CA ASP A 85 -15.87 0.61 13.37
C ASP A 85 -14.36 0.79 13.35
N ASP A 86 -13.68 0.60 14.48
CA ASP A 86 -12.22 0.62 14.54
C ASP A 86 -11.61 -0.51 13.71
N LEU A 87 -12.23 -1.70 13.74
CA LEU A 87 -11.78 -2.83 12.91
C LEU A 87 -11.93 -2.52 11.41
N PHE A 88 -13.03 -1.88 11.00
CA PHE A 88 -13.20 -1.44 9.62
C PHE A 88 -12.22 -0.33 9.22
N LEU A 89 -11.95 0.62 10.11
CA LEU A 89 -10.95 1.66 9.90
C LEU A 89 -9.57 1.04 9.68
N VAL A 90 -9.15 0.14 10.57
CA VAL A 90 -7.87 -0.58 10.48
C VAL A 90 -7.79 -1.40 9.21
N LEU A 91 -8.88 -2.07 8.83
CA LEU A 91 -8.92 -2.84 7.58
C LEU A 91 -8.75 -1.95 6.35
N GLY A 92 -9.40 -0.79 6.32
CA GLY A 92 -9.22 0.20 5.25
C GLY A 92 -7.77 0.68 5.16
N LEU A 93 -7.16 1.00 6.31
CA LEU A 93 -5.74 1.39 6.38
C LEU A 93 -4.81 0.29 5.83
N PHE A 94 -5.12 -0.96 6.16
CA PHE A 94 -4.30 -2.12 5.81
C PHE A 94 -4.44 -2.51 4.35
N LEU A 95 -5.67 -2.57 3.82
CA LEU A 95 -5.95 -2.97 2.44
C LEU A 95 -5.52 -1.89 1.44
N CYS A 96 -5.74 -0.63 1.76
CA CYS A 96 -5.51 0.45 0.81
C CYS A 96 -4.03 0.86 0.71
N ARG A 97 -3.68 1.39 -0.47
CA ARG A 97 -2.42 2.06 -0.80
C ARG A 97 -2.70 3.18 -1.80
N PRO A 98 -1.80 4.17 -1.95
CA PRO A 98 -2.01 5.26 -2.89
C PRO A 98 -2.35 4.77 -4.30
N GLY A 99 -3.46 5.27 -4.85
CA GLY A 99 -3.90 4.99 -6.22
C GLY A 99 -4.69 3.69 -6.42
N ILE A 100 -5.05 2.99 -5.34
CA ILE A 100 -5.95 1.83 -5.44
C ILE A 100 -7.42 2.28 -5.52
N GLU A 101 -8.21 1.63 -6.36
CA GLU A 101 -9.65 1.81 -6.48
C GLU A 101 -10.39 0.68 -5.74
N ILE A 102 -11.30 1.04 -4.84
CA ILE A 102 -12.11 0.11 -4.06
C ILE A 102 -13.55 0.20 -4.49
N HIS A 103 -14.06 -0.85 -5.13
CA HIS A 103 -15.42 -0.93 -5.63
C HIS A 103 -16.29 -1.70 -4.64
N GLY A 104 -17.45 -1.17 -4.30
CA GLY A 104 -18.39 -1.88 -3.46
C GLY A 104 -19.70 -1.14 -3.32
N SER A 105 -20.75 -1.89 -2.98
CA SER A 105 -22.04 -1.35 -2.56
C SER A 105 -22.14 -1.40 -1.03
N LYS A 106 -22.59 -0.31 -0.40
CA LYS A 106 -22.79 -0.23 1.07
C LYS A 106 -21.50 -0.43 1.88
N ILE A 107 -20.42 0.23 1.48
CA ILE A 107 -19.15 0.23 2.20
C ILE A 107 -19.31 1.04 3.51
N PRO A 108 -18.90 0.52 4.69
CA PRO A 108 -18.94 1.26 5.95
C PRO A 108 -18.09 2.53 5.93
N ASP A 109 -18.59 3.64 6.49
CA ASP A 109 -17.89 4.94 6.50
C ASP A 109 -16.53 4.89 7.21
N SER A 110 -16.41 4.07 8.26
CA SER A 110 -15.17 3.81 8.98
C SER A 110 -14.10 3.18 8.07
N PHE A 111 -14.49 2.21 7.23
CA PHE A 111 -13.62 1.63 6.21
C PHE A 111 -13.24 2.64 5.11
N VAL A 112 -14.21 3.44 4.63
CA VAL A 112 -13.94 4.52 3.64
C VAL A 112 -12.91 5.51 4.18
N SER A 113 -13.03 5.86 5.47
CA SER A 113 -12.09 6.75 6.15
C SER A 113 -10.68 6.16 6.17
N GLY A 114 -10.55 4.88 6.53
CA GLY A 114 -9.26 4.17 6.54
C GLY A 114 -8.62 4.13 5.16
N CYS A 115 -9.40 3.84 4.13
CA CYS A 115 -8.91 3.83 2.76
C CYS A 115 -8.47 5.21 2.28
N SER A 116 -9.22 6.25 2.61
CA SER A 116 -8.88 7.64 2.25
C SER A 116 -7.57 8.08 2.91
N ILE A 117 -7.35 7.72 4.18
CA ILE A 117 -6.08 8.01 4.90
C ILE A 117 -4.89 7.33 4.19
N SER A 118 -5.06 6.08 3.74
CA SER A 118 -4.03 5.34 3.00
C SER A 118 -3.94 5.69 1.50
N GLY A 119 -4.68 6.70 1.04
CA GLY A 119 -4.65 7.19 -0.35
C GLY A 119 -5.39 6.33 -1.38
N GLY A 120 -6.31 5.47 -0.93
CA GLY A 120 -7.23 4.74 -1.78
C GLY A 120 -8.46 5.58 -2.15
N HIS A 121 -9.13 5.17 -3.23
CA HIS A 121 -10.33 5.82 -3.74
C HIS A 121 -11.50 4.84 -3.75
N THR A 122 -12.56 5.16 -3.01
CA THR A 122 -13.77 4.35 -2.99
C THR A 122 -14.68 4.75 -4.15
N VAL A 123 -15.08 3.76 -4.94
CA VAL A 123 -15.96 3.91 -6.09
C VAL A 123 -17.25 3.17 -5.80
N PRO A 124 -18.38 3.88 -5.59
CA PRO A 124 -19.66 3.25 -5.31
C PRO A 124 -20.18 2.55 -6.58
N SER A 125 -19.81 1.27 -6.74
CA SER A 125 -20.10 0.46 -7.91
C SER A 125 -20.13 -1.02 -7.55
N SER A 126 -21.05 -1.76 -8.17
CA SER A 126 -21.11 -3.22 -8.14
C SER A 126 -20.37 -3.87 -9.31
N GLY A 127 -19.60 -3.08 -10.07
CA GLY A 127 -18.84 -3.55 -11.23
C GLY A 127 -17.89 -4.69 -10.91
N ALA A 128 -17.59 -5.52 -11.92
CA ALA A 128 -16.59 -6.57 -11.80
C ALA A 128 -15.19 -5.94 -11.75
N CYS A 129 -14.41 -6.30 -10.73
CA CYS A 129 -12.98 -6.03 -10.64
C CYS A 129 -12.21 -7.32 -10.89
N GLU A 130 -10.92 -7.22 -11.19
CA GLU A 130 -10.04 -8.38 -11.35
C GLU A 130 -10.00 -9.26 -10.11
N ASP A 131 -10.06 -8.65 -8.92
CA ASP A 131 -10.09 -9.34 -7.64
C ASP A 131 -11.29 -8.91 -6.78
N THR A 132 -11.75 -9.84 -5.95
CA THR A 132 -12.80 -9.62 -4.95
C THR A 132 -12.30 -10.02 -3.56
N VAL A 133 -12.48 -9.13 -2.59
CA VAL A 133 -12.19 -9.34 -1.17
C VAL A 133 -13.52 -9.41 -0.43
N ASP A 134 -13.80 -10.56 0.15
CA ASP A 134 -14.93 -10.76 1.04
C ASP A 134 -14.48 -10.53 2.49
N ILE A 135 -15.13 -9.58 3.16
CA ILE A 135 -14.80 -9.11 4.51
C ILE A 135 -15.63 -9.86 5.57
N GLY A 136 -16.65 -10.63 5.16
CA GLY A 136 -17.59 -11.30 6.05
C GLY A 136 -17.53 -12.84 6.01
N SER A 137 -17.31 -13.46 4.84
CA SER A 137 -17.52 -14.91 4.69
C SER A 137 -16.38 -15.81 5.20
N GLY A 138 -15.19 -15.25 5.47
CA GLY A 138 -14.10 -15.97 6.13
C GLY A 138 -12.75 -15.95 5.43
N PHE A 139 -12.60 -15.33 4.25
CA PHE A 139 -11.32 -15.17 3.57
C PHE A 139 -11.37 -14.11 2.44
N PRO A 140 -10.30 -13.31 2.23
CA PRO A 140 -9.06 -13.24 3.00
C PRO A 140 -9.19 -12.40 4.28
N VAL A 141 -10.41 -12.02 4.65
CA VAL A 141 -10.72 -11.36 5.91
C VAL A 141 -11.92 -12.05 6.54
N LYS A 142 -11.85 -12.30 7.84
CA LYS A 142 -12.97 -12.79 8.64
C LYS A 142 -13.31 -11.75 9.69
N MET A 143 -14.54 -11.26 9.68
CA MET A 143 -15.05 -10.31 10.67
C MET A 143 -16.08 -10.98 11.58
N GLU A 144 -15.78 -11.01 12.87
CA GLU A 144 -16.67 -11.39 13.97
C GLU A 144 -17.03 -10.14 14.79
N GLU A 145 -17.99 -10.23 15.72
CA GLU A 145 -18.58 -9.03 16.38
C GLU A 145 -17.55 -8.06 16.96
N ASN A 146 -16.48 -8.56 17.57
CA ASN A 146 -15.43 -7.77 18.22
C ASN A 146 -14.01 -8.19 17.81
N ARG A 147 -13.88 -8.97 16.73
CA ARG A 147 -12.60 -9.52 16.28
C ARG A 147 -12.54 -9.58 14.76
N MET A 148 -11.38 -9.24 14.20
CA MET A 148 -11.05 -9.40 12.80
C MET A 148 -9.83 -10.30 12.65
N THR A 149 -9.90 -11.25 11.73
CA THR A 149 -8.75 -12.04 11.27
C THR A 149 -8.40 -11.64 9.84
N ILE A 150 -7.15 -11.21 9.63
CA ILE A 150 -6.61 -10.89 8.31
C ILE A 150 -5.70 -12.03 7.86
N PHE A 151 -5.99 -12.65 6.73
CA PHE A 151 -5.18 -13.75 6.18
C PHE A 151 -4.07 -13.23 5.24
N PRO A 152 -2.93 -13.95 5.12
CA PRO A 152 -1.79 -13.60 4.26
C PRO A 152 -2.15 -13.13 2.85
N ASP A 153 -3.19 -13.71 2.28
CA ASP A 153 -3.63 -13.48 0.92
C ASP A 153 -4.17 -12.06 0.69
N LEU A 154 -4.63 -11.37 1.74
CA LEU A 154 -5.03 -9.97 1.61
C LEU A 154 -3.85 -9.10 1.14
N ILE A 155 -2.64 -9.39 1.62
CA ILE A 155 -1.43 -8.68 1.19
C ILE A 155 -1.11 -8.98 -0.28
N ARG A 156 -1.35 -10.20 -0.74
CA ARG A 156 -1.15 -10.57 -2.15
C ARG A 156 -2.09 -9.81 -3.06
N VAL A 157 -3.38 -9.72 -2.70
CA VAL A 157 -4.39 -8.95 -3.44
C VAL A 157 -4.00 -7.46 -3.47
N LYS A 158 -3.68 -6.88 -2.32
CA LYS A 158 -3.23 -5.47 -2.20
C LYS A 158 -2.05 -5.15 -3.13
N ASN A 159 -1.07 -6.05 -3.22
CA ASN A 159 0.17 -5.80 -3.95
C ASN A 159 0.06 -6.04 -5.45
N ARG A 160 -0.92 -6.84 -5.90
CA ARG A 160 -1.10 -7.17 -7.32
C ARG A 160 -2.05 -6.24 -8.06
N CYS A 161 -3.06 -5.72 -7.37
CA CYS A 161 -4.18 -5.06 -8.03
C CYS A 161 -4.25 -3.57 -7.71
N ASN A 162 -4.58 -2.77 -8.73
CA ASN A 162 -4.91 -1.35 -8.57
C ASN A 162 -6.42 -1.11 -8.47
N SER A 163 -7.24 -2.14 -8.69
CA SER A 163 -8.69 -2.12 -8.53
C SER A 163 -9.13 -3.39 -7.81
N ILE A 164 -9.94 -3.26 -6.76
CA ILE A 164 -10.46 -4.39 -5.99
C ILE A 164 -11.93 -4.17 -5.70
N ARG A 165 -12.71 -5.25 -5.78
CA ARG A 165 -14.08 -5.26 -5.27
C ARG A 165 -14.07 -5.71 -3.80
N VAL A 166 -14.77 -4.98 -2.93
CA VAL A 166 -15.00 -5.38 -1.55
C VAL A 166 -16.47 -5.74 -1.34
N ILE A 167 -16.70 -6.83 -0.61
CA ILE A 167 -18.02 -7.31 -0.20
C ILE A 167 -18.00 -7.40 1.33
N PHE A 168 -19.03 -6.84 1.96
CA PHE A 168 -19.23 -6.81 3.41
C PHE A 168 -20.42 -7.69 3.81
#